data_AF-A0A7W7RAB1-F1
#
_entry.id   AF-A0A7W7RAB1-F1
#
_cell.length_a   1.000
_cell.length_b   1.000
_cell.length_c   1.000
_cell.angle_alpha   90.00
_cell.angle_beta   90.00
_cell.angle_gamma   90.00
#
_symmetry.space_group_name_H-M   'P 1'
#
loop_
_entity.id
_entity.type
_entity.pdbx_description
1 polymer ?
#
loop_
_entity_poly.entity_id
_entity_poly.type
_entity_poly.pdbx_seq_one_letter_code
_entity_poly.pdbx_strand_id
1 'polypeptide(L)'
;MQAAFAPATLDRDAGRALLDELQDTATQAGLPVMEGLAPGFVDWVVTALFGGTYQRPGLALRDRQLLNLAALTALGGVEPQLVGHVRTGLRIGMTREEVVESMVHLAPYVGVPKALAGLRAAAQAFAALDAERDAAQEMTRHA
;
A
#
# COMPACT_ATOMS: atom_id res chain seq x y z
N MET A 1 -18.52 -8.35 29.71
CA MET A 1 -18.93 -9.24 28.60
C MET A 1 -17.93 -9.05 27.49
N GLN A 2 -17.09 -10.05 27.19
CA GLN A 2 -16.09 -9.93 26.12
C GLN A 2 -16.85 -9.97 24.79
N ALA A 3 -16.69 -8.95 23.95
CA ALA A 3 -17.29 -8.96 22.62
C ALA A 3 -16.75 -10.17 21.84
N ALA A 4 -17.65 -11.01 21.31
CA ALA A 4 -17.25 -12.11 20.45
C ALA A 4 -16.58 -11.56 19.19
N PHE A 5 -15.43 -12.11 18.80
CA PHE A 5 -14.73 -11.69 17.59
C PHE A 5 -15.56 -12.02 16.34
N ALA A 6 -15.68 -11.05 15.43
CA ALA A 6 -16.38 -11.27 14.16
C ALA A 6 -15.62 -12.28 13.28
N PRO A 7 -16.34 -13.21 12.60
CA PRO A 7 -15.73 -14.12 11.65
C PRO A 7 -15.15 -13.33 10.47
N ALA A 8 -14.08 -13.84 9.87
CA ALA A 8 -13.60 -13.31 8.59
C ALA A 8 -14.58 -13.70 7.49
N THR A 9 -14.89 -12.76 6.60
CA THR A 9 -15.58 -13.02 5.33
C THR A 9 -14.55 -13.09 4.20
N LEU A 10 -14.90 -13.73 3.09
CA LEU A 10 -14.16 -13.63 1.84
C LEU A 10 -15.15 -13.16 0.78
N ASP A 11 -14.96 -11.93 0.31
CA ASP A 11 -15.83 -11.28 -0.66
C ASP A 11 -15.00 -10.69 -1.80
N ARG A 12 -15.10 -11.31 -2.97
CA ARG A 12 -14.34 -10.94 -4.16
C ARG A 12 -14.69 -9.54 -4.66
N ASP A 13 -15.96 -9.19 -4.68
CA ASP A 13 -16.44 -7.92 -5.23
C ASP A 13 -16.08 -6.77 -4.30
N ALA A 14 -16.26 -6.96 -2.98
CA ALA A 14 -15.78 -6.02 -1.98
C ALA A 14 -14.25 -5.86 -2.02
N GLY A 15 -13.52 -6.96 -2.27
CA GLY A 15 -12.07 -6.92 -2.45
C GLY A 15 -11.64 -6.09 -3.64
N ARG A 16 -12.31 -6.25 -4.79
CA ARG A 16 -12.04 -5.46 -5.99
C ARG A 16 -12.35 -3.98 -5.77
N ALA A 17 -13.49 -3.66 -5.16
CA ALA A 17 -13.86 -2.29 -4.85
C ALA A 17 -12.84 -1.61 -3.94
N LEU A 18 -12.39 -2.31 -2.89
CA LEU A 18 -11.39 -1.77 -1.97
C LEU A 18 -10.01 -1.64 -2.62
N LEU A 19 -9.61 -2.56 -3.49
CA LEU A 19 -8.36 -2.43 -4.25
C LEU A 19 -8.36 -1.14 -5.08
N ASP A 20 -9.46 -0.85 -5.78
CA ASP A 20 -9.61 0.34 -6.62
C ASP A 20 -9.67 1.65 -5.79
N GLU A 21 -10.16 1.57 -4.54
CA GLU A 21 -10.08 2.67 -3.59
C GLU A 21 -8.64 2.93 -3.14
N LEU A 22 -7.90 1.87 -2.76
CA LEU A 22 -6.60 1.98 -2.12
C LEU A 22 -5.45 2.20 -3.10
N GLN A 23 -5.48 1.55 -4.27
CA GLN A 23 -4.37 1.52 -5.21
C GLN A 23 -4.72 2.27 -6.49
N ASP A 24 -3.83 3.19 -6.88
CA ASP A 24 -3.91 3.84 -8.18
C ASP A 24 -3.50 2.91 -9.33
N THR A 25 -3.78 3.35 -10.56
CA THR A 25 -3.48 2.61 -11.78
C THR A 25 -2.01 2.21 -11.89
N ALA A 26 -1.10 3.09 -11.44
CA ALA A 26 0.34 2.80 -11.47
C ALA A 26 0.72 1.66 -10.52
N THR A 27 0.14 1.64 -9.33
CA THR A 27 0.35 0.59 -8.32
C THR A 27 -0.23 -0.75 -8.79
N GLN A 28 -1.36 -0.71 -9.51
CA GLN A 28 -2.00 -1.91 -10.06
C GLN A 28 -1.38 -2.40 -11.39
N ALA A 29 -0.47 -1.64 -12.01
CA ALA A 29 0.00 -1.90 -13.38
C ALA A 29 0.65 -3.28 -13.58
N GLY A 30 1.20 -3.88 -12.52
CA GLY A 30 1.78 -5.22 -12.56
C GLY A 30 0.76 -6.36 -12.55
N LEU A 31 -0.49 -6.12 -12.13
CA LEU A 31 -1.47 -7.19 -11.94
C LEU A 31 -1.80 -7.95 -13.23
N PRO A 32 -2.06 -7.31 -14.39
CA PRO A 32 -2.35 -8.05 -15.62
C PRO A 32 -1.19 -8.95 -16.07
N VAL A 33 0.05 -8.52 -15.85
CA VAL A 33 1.24 -9.33 -16.15
C VAL A 33 1.29 -10.56 -15.25
N MET A 34 1.00 -10.40 -13.96
CA MET A 34 0.96 -11.51 -13.01
C MET A 34 -0.18 -12.48 -13.32
N GLU A 35 -1.34 -11.98 -13.75
CA GLU A 35 -2.47 -12.83 -14.17
C GLU A 35 -2.14 -13.64 -15.42
N GLY A 36 -1.40 -13.07 -16.38
CA GLY A 36 -0.89 -13.81 -17.53
C GLY A 36 0.14 -14.89 -17.16
N LEU A 37 0.97 -14.65 -16.15
CA LEU A 37 1.97 -15.59 -15.66
C LEU A 37 1.38 -16.71 -14.79
N ALA A 38 0.41 -16.35 -13.94
CA ALA A 38 -0.23 -17.24 -12.97
C ALA A 38 -1.75 -16.98 -12.95
N PRO A 39 -2.50 -17.53 -13.92
CA PRO A 39 -3.94 -17.32 -14.01
C PRO A 39 -4.69 -17.70 -12.73
N GLY A 40 -5.57 -16.82 -12.26
CA GLY A 40 -6.33 -16.95 -11.02
C GLY A 40 -5.58 -16.51 -9.76
N PHE A 41 -4.26 -16.28 -9.82
CA PHE A 41 -3.52 -15.89 -8.62
C PHE A 41 -3.79 -14.45 -8.20
N VAL A 42 -3.94 -13.51 -9.16
CA VAL A 42 -4.33 -12.13 -8.82
C VAL A 42 -5.68 -12.12 -8.16
N ASP A 43 -6.62 -12.92 -8.69
CA ASP A 43 -7.95 -13.03 -8.10
C ASP A 43 -7.93 -13.58 -6.69
N TRP A 44 -7.12 -14.60 -6.44
CA TRP A 44 -6.91 -15.15 -5.11
C TRP A 44 -6.34 -14.07 -4.16
N VAL A 45 -5.35 -13.30 -4.59
CA VAL A 45 -4.77 -12.19 -3.80
C VAL A 45 -5.85 -11.15 -3.47
N VAL A 46 -6.63 -10.72 -4.46
CA VAL A 46 -7.68 -9.71 -4.26
C VAL A 46 -8.73 -10.20 -3.26
N THR A 47 -9.22 -11.43 -3.45
CA THR A 47 -10.25 -12.02 -2.61
C THR A 47 -9.74 -12.27 -1.18
N ALA A 48 -8.53 -12.82 -1.02
CA ALA A 48 -8.00 -13.19 0.30
C ALA A 48 -7.56 -11.96 1.12
N LEU A 49 -6.92 -10.98 0.47
CA LEU A 49 -6.35 -9.84 1.17
C LEU A 49 -7.39 -8.72 1.32
N PHE A 50 -7.86 -8.16 0.19
CA PHE A 50 -8.78 -7.02 0.20
C PHE A 50 -10.21 -7.45 0.51
N GLY A 51 -10.65 -8.57 -0.05
CA GLY A 51 -11.96 -9.18 0.21
C GLY A 51 -12.07 -9.92 1.53
N GLY A 52 -10.95 -10.10 2.23
CA GLY A 52 -10.86 -10.87 3.46
C GLY A 52 -10.20 -10.10 4.59
N THR A 53 -8.87 -10.12 4.64
CA THR A 53 -8.08 -9.53 5.75
C THR A 53 -8.46 -8.07 6.05
N TYR A 54 -8.70 -7.26 5.02
CA TYR A 54 -9.10 -5.86 5.18
C TYR A 54 -10.56 -5.67 5.63
N GLN A 55 -11.44 -6.64 5.35
CA GLN A 55 -12.86 -6.58 5.75
C GLN A 55 -13.06 -6.85 7.25
N ARG A 56 -12.02 -7.32 7.95
CA ARG A 56 -12.10 -7.56 9.39
C ARG A 56 -12.31 -6.25 10.15
N PRO A 57 -13.21 -6.19 11.14
CA PRO A 57 -13.33 -5.00 11.98
C PRO A 57 -12.16 -4.87 12.95
N GLY A 58 -12.03 -3.71 13.59
CA GLY A 58 -11.12 -3.49 14.72
C GLY A 58 -9.84 -2.72 14.43
N LEU A 59 -9.50 -2.50 13.15
CA LEU A 59 -8.42 -1.59 12.73
C LEU A 59 -8.89 -0.71 11.58
N ALA A 60 -8.70 0.60 11.72
CA ALA A 60 -8.94 1.56 10.66
C ALA A 60 -7.93 1.36 9.51
N LEU A 61 -8.30 1.81 8.30
CA LEU A 61 -7.43 1.70 7.11
C LEU A 61 -6.06 2.36 7.32
N ARG A 62 -6.02 3.52 7.97
CA ARG A 62 -4.75 4.22 8.30
C ARG A 62 -3.82 3.32 9.13
N ASP A 63 -4.34 2.67 10.17
CA ASP A 63 -3.53 1.85 11.07
C ASP A 63 -3.04 0.58 10.37
N ARG A 64 -3.87 -0.03 9.53
CA ARG A 64 -3.48 -1.15 8.66
C ARG A 64 -2.35 -0.74 7.73
N GLN A 65 -2.43 0.46 7.18
CA GLN A 65 -1.41 0.94 6.27
C GLN A 65 -0.08 1.22 6.97
N LEU A 66 -0.12 1.76 8.18
CA LEU A 66 1.08 1.90 9.02
C LEU A 66 1.72 0.54 9.30
N LEU A 67 0.92 -0.50 9.60
CA LEU A 67 1.40 -1.87 9.77
C LEU A 67 2.03 -2.44 8.50
N ASN A 68 1.44 -2.19 7.33
CA ASN A 68 2.01 -2.63 6.05
C ASN A 68 3.36 -1.97 5.77
N LEU A 69 3.47 -0.64 5.94
CA LEU A 69 4.72 0.09 5.78
C LEU A 69 5.80 -0.45 6.71
N ALA A 70 5.44 -0.72 7.96
CA ALA A 70 6.35 -1.27 8.94
C ALA A 70 6.79 -2.70 8.59
N ALA A 71 5.85 -3.57 8.25
CA ALA A 71 6.14 -4.96 7.88
C ALA A 71 7.02 -5.06 6.63
N LEU A 72 6.71 -4.30 5.58
CA LEU A 72 7.49 -4.32 4.33
C LEU A 72 8.89 -3.74 4.52
N THR A 73 9.02 -2.67 5.32
CA THR A 73 10.33 -2.13 5.73
C THR A 73 11.12 -3.16 6.53
N ALA A 74 10.47 -3.85 7.47
CA ALA A 74 11.09 -4.89 8.29
C ALA A 74 11.49 -6.14 7.49
N LEU A 75 10.74 -6.51 6.45
CA LEU A 75 11.09 -7.61 5.55
C LEU A 75 12.34 -7.25 4.74
N GLY A 76 12.31 -6.11 4.03
CA GLY A 76 13.33 -5.72 3.06
C GLY A 76 13.32 -6.60 1.79
N GLY A 77 13.89 -6.12 0.69
CA GLY A 77 13.92 -6.85 -0.59
C GLY A 77 12.56 -6.90 -1.32
N VAL A 78 11.59 -6.14 -0.84
CA VAL A 78 10.22 -5.99 -1.37
C VAL A 78 9.90 -4.51 -1.61
N GLU A 79 10.92 -3.73 -1.99
CA GLU A 79 10.83 -2.30 -2.23
C GLU A 79 9.74 -1.92 -3.25
N PRO A 80 9.48 -2.67 -4.35
CA PRO A 80 8.36 -2.37 -5.25
C PRO A 80 7.00 -2.36 -4.53
N GLN A 81 6.76 -3.31 -3.63
CA GLN A 81 5.54 -3.37 -2.82
C GLN A 81 5.51 -2.21 -1.83
N LEU A 82 6.64 -1.89 -1.20
CA LEU A 82 6.73 -0.77 -0.27
C LEU A 82 6.42 0.57 -0.96
N VAL A 83 6.92 0.81 -2.17
CA VAL A 83 6.58 1.99 -2.99
C VAL A 83 5.06 2.08 -3.20
N GLY A 84 4.41 0.97 -3.59
CA GLY A 84 2.96 0.92 -3.76
C GLY A 84 2.19 1.23 -2.47
N HIS A 85 2.68 0.75 -1.32
CA HIS A 85 2.09 1.07 -0.03
C HIS A 85 2.37 2.52 0.41
N VAL A 86 3.49 3.13 0.06
CA VAL A 86 3.68 4.57 0.30
C VAL A 86 2.65 5.39 -0.49
N ARG A 87 2.44 5.08 -1.77
CA ARG A 87 1.40 5.74 -2.60
C ARG A 87 0.01 5.57 -2.01
N THR A 88 -0.33 4.33 -1.63
CA THR A 88 -1.60 4.00 -0.97
C THR A 88 -1.78 4.80 0.33
N GLY A 89 -0.74 4.92 1.14
CA GLY A 89 -0.77 5.69 2.40
C GLY A 89 -1.12 7.16 2.18
N LEU A 90 -0.45 7.81 1.22
CA LEU A 90 -0.74 9.20 0.87
C LEU A 90 -2.16 9.35 0.30
N ARG A 91 -2.62 8.39 -0.51
CA ARG A 91 -3.96 8.40 -1.10
C ARG A 91 -5.06 8.33 -0.04
N ILE A 92 -4.85 7.57 1.04
CA ILE A 92 -5.80 7.49 2.17
C ILE A 92 -5.59 8.58 3.23
N GLY A 93 -4.77 9.59 2.93
CA GLY A 93 -4.62 10.79 3.76
C GLY A 93 -3.50 10.75 4.80
N MET A 94 -2.59 9.78 4.76
CA MET A 94 -1.35 9.87 5.56
C MET A 94 -0.47 11.00 5.03
N THR A 95 0.27 11.66 5.91
CA THR A 95 1.23 12.69 5.49
C THR A 95 2.58 12.08 5.08
N ARG A 96 3.39 12.82 4.33
CA ARG A 96 4.75 12.39 3.98
C ARG A 96 5.61 12.20 5.24
N GLU A 97 5.41 13.08 6.23
CA GLU A 97 6.08 13.02 7.53
C GLU A 97 5.71 11.73 8.27
N GLU A 98 4.43 11.37 8.35
CA GLU A 98 4.01 10.12 9.00
C GLU A 98 4.64 8.88 8.34
N VAL A 99 4.74 8.85 7.01
CA VAL A 99 5.40 7.77 6.27
C VAL A 99 6.89 7.71 6.61
N VAL A 100 7.59 8.85 6.56
CA VAL A 100 9.03 8.92 6.86
C VAL A 100 9.32 8.52 8.31
N GLU A 101 8.56 9.06 9.27
CA GLU A 101 8.72 8.76 10.69
C GLU A 101 8.48 7.28 10.99
N SER A 102 7.55 6.62 10.29
CA SER A 102 7.35 5.18 10.46
C SER A 102 8.63 4.37 10.15
N MET A 103 9.41 4.78 9.15
CA MET A 103 10.64 4.09 8.75
C MET A 103 11.82 4.46 9.65
N VAL A 104 11.93 5.73 10.06
CA VAL A 104 12.92 6.21 11.03
C VAL A 104 12.74 5.48 12.36
N HIS A 105 11.51 5.37 12.85
CA HIS A 105 11.18 4.70 14.09
C HIS A 105 11.57 3.21 14.10
N LEU A 106 11.59 2.57 12.92
CA LEU A 106 11.95 1.16 12.80
C LEU A 106 13.46 0.89 12.87
N ALA A 107 14.31 1.90 12.66
CA ALA A 107 15.77 1.74 12.65
C ALA A 107 16.35 0.96 13.86
N PRO A 108 15.95 1.22 15.13
CA PRO A 108 16.43 0.44 16.27
C PRO A 108 15.92 -1.01 16.31
N TYR A 109 14.81 -1.32 15.65
CA TYR A 109 14.16 -2.65 15.70
C TYR A 109 14.59 -3.56 14.56
N VAL A 110 14.77 -3.01 13.36
CA VAL A 110 15.05 -3.78 12.14
C VAL A 110 16.44 -3.50 11.55
N GLY A 111 17.19 -2.59 12.18
CA GLY A 111 18.49 -2.14 11.75
C GLY A 111 18.44 -1.00 10.74
N VAL A 112 19.44 -0.12 10.81
CA VAL A 112 19.61 1.05 9.94
C VAL A 112 19.55 0.71 8.44
N PRO A 113 20.14 -0.40 7.93
CA PRO A 113 20.09 -0.70 6.49
C PRO A 113 18.67 -0.86 5.95
N LYS A 114 17.78 -1.52 6.70
CA LYS A 114 16.38 -1.73 6.30
C LYS A 114 15.56 -0.45 6.39
N ALA A 115 15.76 0.35 7.44
CA ALA A 115 15.15 1.67 7.54
C ALA A 115 15.58 2.59 6.37
N LEU A 116 16.87 2.59 6.00
CA LEU A 116 17.37 3.37 4.85
C LEU A 116 16.81 2.88 3.51
N ALA A 117 16.64 1.56 3.33
CA ALA A 117 15.97 1.01 2.14
C ALA A 117 14.50 1.49 2.08
N GLY A 118 13.79 1.49 3.21
CA GLY A 118 12.45 2.05 3.31
C GLY A 118 12.39 3.53 2.93
N LEU A 119 13.27 4.35 3.50
CA LEU A 119 13.33 5.79 3.19
C LEU A 119 13.60 6.05 1.70
N ARG A 120 14.42 5.21 1.04
CA ARG A 120 14.63 5.28 -0.41
C ARG A 120 13.37 4.95 -1.19
N ALA A 121 12.61 3.93 -0.78
CA ALA A 121 11.32 3.61 -1.39
C ALA A 121 10.30 4.75 -1.21
N ALA A 122 10.26 5.39 -0.04
CA ALA A 122 9.41 6.57 0.17
C ALA A 122 9.80 7.74 -0.75
N ALA A 123 11.10 8.05 -0.84
CA ALA A 123 11.60 9.09 -1.73
C ALA A 123 11.25 8.81 -3.21
N GLN A 124 11.36 7.56 -3.66
CA GLN A 124 10.96 7.14 -4.99
C GLN A 124 9.46 7.37 -5.24
N ALA A 125 8.60 6.99 -4.29
CA ALA A 125 7.16 7.19 -4.41
C ALA A 125 6.79 8.68 -4.46
N PHE A 126 7.41 9.50 -3.62
CA PHE A 126 7.17 10.95 -3.59
C PHE A 126 7.57 11.61 -4.91
N ALA A 127 8.75 11.29 -5.44
CA ALA A 127 9.24 11.82 -6.71
C ALA A 127 8.30 11.47 -7.87
N ALA A 128 7.80 10.23 -7.92
CA ALA A 128 6.84 9.81 -8.94
C ALA A 128 5.53 10.60 -8.84
N LEU A 129 4.96 10.74 -7.65
CA LEU A 129 3.73 11.48 -7.43
C LEU A 129 3.87 12.98 -7.72
N ASP A 130 5.01 13.59 -7.39
CA ASP A 130 5.28 14.99 -7.71
C ASP A 130 5.36 15.20 -9.23
N ALA A 131 6.06 14.31 -9.96
CA ALA A 131 6.14 14.38 -11.41
C ALA A 131 4.77 14.19 -12.09
N GLU A 132 3.96 13.25 -11.61
CA GLU A 132 2.58 13.02 -12.09
C GLU A 132 1.70 14.27 -11.89
N ARG A 133 1.80 14.91 -10.72
CA ARG A 133 1.07 16.15 -10.42
C ARG A 133 1.49 17.28 -11.35
N ASP A 134 2.79 17.48 -11.51
CA ASP A 134 3.33 18.59 -12.29
C ASP A 134 2.95 18.44 -13.78
N ALA A 135 3.00 17.22 -14.32
CA ALA A 135 2.52 16.90 -15.67
C ALA A 135 1.02 17.18 -15.86
N ALA A 136 0.19 16.82 -14.88
CA ALA A 136 -1.26 17.08 -14.93
C ALA A 136 -1.57 18.59 -14.92
N GLN A 137 -0.80 19.38 -14.16
CA GLN A 137 -0.93 20.83 -14.13
C GLN A 137 -0.51 21.47 -15.46
N GLU A 138 0.56 20.97 -16.09
CA GLU A 138 1.02 21.45 -17.39
C GLU A 138 -0.01 21.18 -18.49
N MET A 139 -0.58 19.97 -18.53
CA MET A 139 -1.67 19.63 -19.47
C MET A 139 -2.88 20.55 -19.29
N THR A 140 -3.26 20.85 -18.04
CA THR A 140 -4.41 21.73 -17.74
C THR A 140 -4.14 23.18 -18.16
N ARG A 141 -2.88 23.64 -18.14
CA ARG A 141 -2.51 25.00 -18.58
C ARG A 141 -2.52 25.19 -20.10
N HIS A 142 -2.43 24.11 -20.86
CA HIS A 142 -2.37 24.13 -22.34
C HIS A 142 -3.66 23.64 -23.02
N ALA A 143 -4.68 23.28 -22.24
CA ALA A 143 -6.02 22.90 -22.71
C ALA A 143 -6.97 24.11 -22.68
#